data_AF-A0A0R3VXQ1-F1
#
_entry.id   AF-A0A0R3VXQ1-F1
#
_cell.length_a   1.000
_cell.length_b   1.000
_cell.length_c   1.000
_cell.angle_alpha   90.00
_cell.angle_beta   90.00
_cell.angle_gamma   90.00
#
_symmetry.space_group_name_H-M   'P 1'
#
loop_
_entity.id
_entity.type
_entity.pdbx_description
1 polymer ?
#
loop_
_entity_poly.entity_id
_entity_poly.type
_entity_poly.pdbx_seq_one_letter_code
_entity_poly.pdbx_strand_id
1 'polypeptide(L)'
;MLRPLSHGKESFFARSQSIAKDFLRKILELDPHDSVTIIAKSNDDTFSCSGFTNHVSILEDAVDAYPNPSLRFCLRHNFVSTLLNLVEKEMSKFTIYQHLHVLVITNGWDDEISADHSSELFSPLASKEVTCLVINLSDSRSSPKLNALKSHFEDFHVIESASPVPGSALANSVLAAQRCEVHSPGFIACGHLIAPVTLAPSPCIRKWKHLETSPEQGLQLFVEVFGFLQVNDLSHPPIASRHTLVHAPGGDTSTDSRGVEVLRVMMAALGASETVGMANVYIQPCTKEPKVTRISEESVELPGGREFLTHGFVSRFSARRDCVLLLSLFGEGSEAVAWLGQFDYLAPVADFEGKTVYNVAEHVTPFPVGVAEQLSYVVPSAPVPGGSDFHYVNWANTANGPLADFSKVLRLAKRLPEKADIFLRELGRLASMMQALGLIRLLDTLRLLLMEYLPPTLDPELLLKVRRILRIETPTCTA
;
A
#
# COMPACT_ATOMS: atom_id res chain seq x y z
N MET A 1 6.18 -31.09 12.10
CA MET A 1 5.42 -32.27 12.58
C MET A 1 6.15 -33.51 12.15
N LEU A 2 6.68 -34.33 13.07
CA LEU A 2 7.62 -35.40 12.69
C LEU A 2 7.36 -36.67 13.47
N ARG A 3 7.39 -37.79 12.75
CA ARG A 3 7.31 -39.13 13.36
C ARG A 3 8.63 -39.47 14.06
N PRO A 4 8.60 -40.24 15.15
CA PRO A 4 9.80 -40.69 15.86
C PRO A 4 10.59 -41.82 15.12
N LEU A 5 10.45 -41.97 13.81
CA LEU A 5 11.09 -43.08 13.08
C LEU A 5 12.58 -42.83 12.88
N SER A 6 13.37 -43.79 13.37
CA SER A 6 14.83 -43.77 13.42
C SER A 6 15.43 -44.44 12.19
N HIS A 7 15.91 -43.65 11.22
CA HIS A 7 16.94 -44.11 10.29
C HIS A 7 18.27 -43.42 10.63
N GLY A 8 19.06 -44.07 11.49
CA GLY A 8 20.42 -43.67 11.84
C GLY A 8 20.52 -42.63 12.97
N LYS A 9 20.96 -43.08 14.17
CA LYS A 9 21.44 -42.37 15.39
C LYS A 9 20.70 -41.11 15.92
N GLU A 10 19.90 -40.38 15.15
CA GLU A 10 19.19 -39.16 15.52
C GLU A 10 17.74 -39.20 15.01
N SER A 11 16.78 -38.81 15.84
CA SER A 11 15.35 -38.82 15.44
C SER A 11 15.05 -37.66 14.48
N PHE A 12 14.09 -37.83 13.55
CA PHE A 12 13.64 -36.71 12.69
C PHE A 12 13.25 -35.48 13.52
N PHE A 13 12.64 -35.72 14.68
CA PHE A 13 12.29 -34.68 15.63
C PHE A 13 13.51 -33.87 16.10
N ALA A 14 14.54 -34.53 16.63
CA ALA A 14 15.77 -33.88 17.06
C ALA A 14 16.46 -33.14 15.90
N ARG A 15 16.49 -33.76 14.72
CA ARG A 15 17.02 -33.15 13.50
C ARG A 15 16.27 -31.86 13.14
N SER A 16 14.95 -31.83 13.27
CA SER A 16 14.17 -30.62 12.98
C SER A 16 14.36 -29.50 13.98
N GLN A 17 14.57 -29.83 15.25
CA GLN A 17 14.90 -28.84 16.27
C GLN A 17 16.26 -28.20 15.94
N SER A 18 17.24 -29.00 15.51
CA SER A 18 18.53 -28.48 15.04
C SER A 18 18.37 -27.57 13.82
N ILE A 19 17.61 -28.00 12.80
CA ILE A 19 17.38 -27.20 11.58
C ILE A 19 16.65 -25.89 11.92
N ALA A 20 15.62 -25.94 12.76
CA ALA A 20 14.87 -24.76 13.17
C ALA A 20 15.78 -23.75 13.88
N LYS A 21 16.60 -24.20 14.85
CA LYS A 21 17.53 -23.32 15.57
C LYS A 21 18.58 -22.69 14.64
N ASP A 22 19.17 -23.48 13.74
CA ASP A 22 20.15 -22.97 12.77
C ASP A 22 19.52 -21.95 11.80
N PHE A 23 18.27 -22.20 11.36
CA PHE A 23 17.53 -21.26 10.52
C PHE A 23 17.21 -19.96 11.27
N LEU A 24 16.72 -20.05 12.50
CA LEU A 24 16.38 -18.90 13.35
C LEU A 24 17.58 -17.99 13.61
N ARG A 25 18.77 -18.57 13.86
CA ARG A 25 19.99 -17.76 14.00
C ARG A 25 20.32 -17.04 12.71
N LYS A 26 20.30 -17.74 11.58
CA LYS A 26 20.68 -17.16 10.28
C LYS A 26 19.73 -16.08 9.79
N ILE A 27 18.42 -16.28 9.93
CA ILE A 27 17.45 -15.27 9.50
C ILE A 27 17.57 -14.00 10.34
N LEU A 28 17.78 -14.11 11.64
CA LEU A 28 17.96 -12.96 12.53
C LEU A 28 19.37 -12.35 12.45
N GLU A 29 20.37 -13.09 11.99
CA GLU A 29 21.67 -12.54 11.59
C GLU A 29 21.57 -11.71 10.30
N LEU A 30 20.73 -12.15 9.35
CA LEU A 30 20.49 -11.47 8.08
C LEU A 30 19.57 -10.25 8.23
N ASP A 31 18.46 -10.40 8.95
CA ASP A 31 17.50 -9.35 9.24
C ASP A 31 17.16 -9.34 10.75
N PRO A 32 17.89 -8.55 11.56
CA PRO A 32 17.67 -8.44 13.00
C PRO A 32 16.31 -7.84 13.39
N HIS A 33 15.61 -7.24 12.43
CA HIS A 33 14.31 -6.62 12.65
C HIS A 33 13.15 -7.54 12.27
N ASP A 34 13.44 -8.69 11.66
CA ASP A 34 12.42 -9.70 11.39
C ASP A 34 11.91 -10.31 12.70
N SER A 35 10.65 -10.73 12.69
CA SER A 35 9.99 -11.31 13.86
C SER A 35 9.40 -12.66 13.50
N VAL A 36 9.69 -13.66 14.33
CA VAL A 36 9.30 -15.05 14.07
C VAL A 36 8.38 -15.55 15.18
N THR A 37 7.42 -16.40 14.81
CA THR A 37 6.62 -17.17 15.76
C THR A 37 6.73 -18.65 15.44
N ILE A 38 6.77 -19.48 16.47
CA ILE A 38 6.85 -20.93 16.35
C ILE A 38 5.48 -21.51 16.68
N ILE A 39 4.92 -22.26 15.74
CA ILE A 39 3.63 -22.90 15.88
C ILE A 39 3.77 -24.38 15.57
N ALA A 40 3.24 -25.20 16.46
CA ALA A 40 3.12 -26.63 16.26
C ALA A 40 1.73 -27.09 16.70
N LYS A 41 1.04 -27.78 15.81
CA LYS A 41 -0.33 -28.25 16.06
C LYS A 41 -0.39 -29.77 16.11
N SER A 42 -1.19 -30.28 17.05
CA SER A 42 -1.61 -31.67 17.16
C SER A 42 -3.14 -31.74 16.96
N ASN A 43 -3.71 -32.96 16.94
CA ASN A 43 -5.15 -33.12 16.71
C ASN A 43 -6.00 -32.42 17.80
N ASP A 44 -5.51 -32.41 19.04
CA ASP A 44 -6.26 -31.93 20.21
C ASP A 44 -5.68 -30.64 20.82
N ASP A 45 -4.41 -30.31 20.54
CA ASP A 45 -3.70 -29.20 21.19
C ASP A 45 -2.81 -28.41 20.21
N THR A 46 -2.71 -27.10 20.41
CA THR A 46 -1.85 -26.21 19.62
C THR A 46 -0.78 -25.61 20.53
N PHE A 47 0.47 -26.04 20.34
CA PHE A 47 1.62 -25.39 20.94
C PHE A 47 1.96 -24.14 20.10
N SER A 48 1.92 -22.98 20.71
CA SER A 48 2.35 -21.73 20.08
C SER A 48 3.23 -20.94 21.03
N CYS A 49 4.28 -20.32 20.49
CA CYS A 49 4.98 -19.26 21.20
C CYS A 49 3.99 -18.12 21.56
N SER A 50 4.27 -17.37 22.62
CA SER A 50 3.39 -16.30 23.14
C SER A 50 3.16 -15.16 22.12
N GLY A 51 3.93 -15.10 21.05
CA GLY A 51 3.77 -14.16 19.95
C GLY A 51 4.97 -14.16 19.00
N PHE A 52 4.95 -13.23 18.05
CA PHE A 52 6.10 -12.91 17.20
C PHE A 52 7.20 -12.24 18.04
N THR A 53 8.45 -12.67 17.88
CA THR A 53 9.60 -12.09 18.57
C THR A 53 10.84 -12.15 17.68
N ASN A 54 11.78 -11.23 17.90
CA ASN A 54 13.10 -11.19 17.27
C ASN A 54 14.22 -11.66 18.23
N HIS A 55 13.88 -12.15 19.42
CA HIS A 55 14.86 -12.64 20.39
C HIS A 55 15.17 -14.12 20.15
N VAL A 56 16.36 -14.38 19.59
CA VAL A 56 16.86 -15.73 19.28
C VAL A 56 16.74 -16.67 20.50
N SER A 57 17.14 -16.23 21.70
CA SER A 57 17.11 -17.08 22.89
C SER A 57 15.70 -17.57 23.26
N ILE A 58 14.70 -16.69 23.17
CA ILE A 58 13.30 -17.06 23.45
C ILE A 58 12.80 -18.06 22.41
N LEU A 59 13.19 -17.89 21.15
CA LEU A 59 12.82 -18.79 20.07
C LEU A 59 13.48 -20.16 20.21
N GLU A 60 14.77 -20.21 20.55
CA GLU A 60 15.49 -21.46 20.82
C GLU A 60 14.90 -22.21 22.02
N ASP A 61 14.64 -21.50 23.12
CA ASP A 61 13.97 -22.07 24.30
C ASP A 61 12.59 -22.62 23.93
N ALA A 62 11.85 -21.94 23.06
CA ALA A 62 10.54 -22.41 22.57
C ALA A 62 10.67 -23.64 21.66
N VAL A 63 11.71 -23.74 20.82
CA VAL A 63 12.00 -24.96 20.04
C VAL A 63 12.32 -26.13 20.96
N ASP A 64 13.11 -25.89 22.01
CA ASP A 64 13.55 -26.94 22.94
C ASP A 64 12.43 -27.35 23.92
N ALA A 65 11.54 -26.43 24.28
CA ALA A 65 10.34 -26.70 25.08
C ALA A 65 9.25 -27.45 24.32
N TYR A 66 9.34 -27.55 22.99
CA TYR A 66 8.35 -28.25 22.18
C TYR A 66 8.34 -29.75 22.55
N PRO A 67 7.21 -30.30 23.03
CA PRO A 67 7.16 -31.69 23.45
C PRO A 67 7.36 -32.63 22.27
N ASN A 68 8.21 -33.65 22.44
CA ASN A 68 8.39 -34.70 21.44
C ASN A 68 7.02 -35.34 21.12
N PRO A 69 6.51 -35.18 19.88
CA PRO A 69 5.15 -35.60 19.56
C PRO A 69 5.07 -37.13 19.62
N SER A 70 4.27 -37.63 20.55
CA SER A 70 3.87 -39.04 20.52
C SER A 70 3.13 -39.34 19.20
N LEU A 71 3.06 -40.62 18.81
CA LEU A 71 2.30 -41.07 17.63
C LEU A 71 0.83 -40.60 17.60
N ARG A 72 0.26 -40.23 18.76
CA ARG A 72 -1.10 -39.67 18.90
C ARG A 72 -1.18 -38.15 18.64
N PHE A 73 -0.08 -37.42 18.83
CA PHE A 73 -0.01 -35.97 18.66
C PHE A 73 0.47 -35.53 17.27
N CYS A 74 0.83 -36.48 16.40
CA CYS A 74 1.09 -36.18 14.99
C CYS A 74 -0.24 -35.91 14.27
N LEU A 75 -0.37 -34.79 13.54
CA LEU A 75 -1.50 -34.60 12.62
C LEU A 75 -1.45 -35.70 11.55
N ARG A 76 -2.41 -36.63 11.62
CA ARG A 76 -2.56 -37.73 10.67
C ARG A 76 -3.60 -37.44 9.58
N HIS A 77 -4.44 -36.44 9.78
CA HIS A 77 -5.50 -36.00 8.87
C HIS A 77 -5.58 -34.47 8.88
N ASN A 78 -6.17 -33.85 7.86
CA ASN A 78 -6.47 -32.42 7.82
C ASN A 78 -5.23 -31.49 7.89
N PHE A 79 -4.07 -31.92 7.37
CA PHE A 79 -2.85 -31.09 7.45
C PHE A 79 -2.98 -29.80 6.66
N VAL A 80 -3.49 -29.91 5.43
CA VAL A 80 -3.65 -28.77 4.52
C VAL A 80 -4.61 -27.75 5.13
N SER A 81 -5.82 -28.17 5.48
CA SER A 81 -6.80 -27.29 6.10
C SER A 81 -6.31 -26.73 7.45
N THR A 82 -5.59 -27.53 8.24
CA THR A 82 -5.02 -27.04 9.50
C THR A 82 -3.96 -25.96 9.26
N LEU A 83 -3.07 -26.14 8.30
CA LEU A 83 -2.05 -25.15 7.95
C LEU A 83 -2.70 -23.86 7.43
N LEU A 84 -3.65 -23.97 6.51
CA LEU A 84 -4.36 -22.81 5.95
C LEU A 84 -5.08 -22.02 7.05
N ASN A 85 -5.80 -22.70 7.95
CA ASN A 85 -6.48 -22.07 9.09
C ASN A 85 -5.49 -21.40 10.08
N LEU A 86 -4.31 -22.00 10.28
CA LEU A 86 -3.26 -21.37 11.11
C LEU A 86 -2.70 -20.11 10.44
N VAL A 87 -2.43 -20.17 9.14
CA VAL A 87 -1.94 -19.03 8.37
C VAL A 87 -2.96 -17.89 8.39
N GLU A 88 -4.25 -18.16 8.14
CA GLU A 88 -5.30 -17.13 8.20
C GLU A 88 -5.44 -16.54 9.62
N LYS A 89 -5.37 -17.38 10.65
CA LYS A 89 -5.39 -16.91 12.05
C LYS A 89 -4.22 -15.98 12.35
N GLU A 90 -3.00 -16.32 11.93
CA GLU A 90 -1.83 -15.46 12.17
C GLU A 90 -1.87 -14.19 11.32
N MET A 91 -2.27 -14.28 10.05
CA MET A 91 -2.48 -13.11 9.18
C MET A 91 -3.48 -12.12 9.79
N SER A 92 -4.57 -12.61 10.40
CA SER A 92 -5.57 -11.75 11.05
C SER A 92 -5.03 -10.90 12.21
N LYS A 93 -3.86 -11.24 12.77
CA LYS A 93 -3.21 -10.43 13.82
C LYS A 93 -2.55 -9.17 13.29
N PHE A 94 -2.29 -9.11 11.99
CA PHE A 94 -1.66 -7.97 11.34
C PHE A 94 -2.74 -7.04 10.77
N THR A 95 -2.68 -5.76 11.15
CA THR A 95 -3.61 -4.72 10.68
C THR A 95 -3.36 -4.27 9.24
N ILE A 96 -2.21 -4.64 8.67
CA ILE A 96 -1.76 -4.29 7.33
C ILE A 96 -1.23 -5.58 6.70
N TYR A 97 -1.45 -5.74 5.40
CA TYR A 97 -0.93 -6.84 4.59
C TYR A 97 0.60 -6.81 4.59
N GLN A 98 1.20 -7.50 5.55
CA GLN A 98 2.62 -7.83 5.55
C GLN A 98 2.81 -9.14 4.80
N HIS A 99 3.85 -9.20 3.97
CA HIS A 99 4.27 -10.44 3.38
C HIS A 99 4.63 -11.43 4.51
N LEU A 100 4.05 -12.63 4.49
CA LEU A 100 4.32 -13.64 5.50
C LEU A 100 5.11 -14.81 4.91
N HIS A 101 6.17 -15.21 5.60
CA HIS A 101 6.90 -16.44 5.32
C HIS A 101 6.41 -17.58 6.21
N VAL A 102 6.06 -18.71 5.59
CA VAL A 102 5.64 -19.92 6.31
C VAL A 102 6.64 -21.02 6.03
N LEU A 103 7.49 -21.32 7.01
CA LEU A 103 8.43 -22.44 6.95
C LEU A 103 7.82 -23.69 7.61
N VAL A 104 7.69 -24.76 6.82
CA VAL A 104 7.11 -26.03 7.25
C VAL A 104 8.19 -27.11 7.25
N ILE A 105 8.52 -27.65 8.42
CA ILE A 105 9.41 -28.80 8.55
C ILE A 105 8.60 -30.09 8.75
N THR A 106 8.73 -31.00 7.79
CA THR A 106 7.94 -32.25 7.72
C THR A 106 8.78 -33.42 7.18
N ASN A 107 8.36 -34.65 7.45
CA ASN A 107 9.00 -35.88 6.97
C ASN A 107 8.24 -36.49 5.78
N GLY A 108 7.63 -35.66 4.93
CA GLY A 108 7.11 -36.08 3.63
C GLY A 108 5.71 -36.68 3.63
N TRP A 109 5.15 -37.04 4.80
CA TRP A 109 3.85 -37.72 4.94
C TRP A 109 3.84 -39.11 4.27
N ASP A 110 3.14 -40.08 4.86
CA ASP A 110 3.10 -41.47 4.38
C ASP A 110 1.84 -41.73 3.54
N ASP A 111 1.96 -42.51 2.46
CA ASP A 111 0.97 -42.65 1.38
C ASP A 111 -0.34 -43.37 1.79
N GLU A 112 -0.41 -43.98 2.98
CA GLU A 112 -1.53 -44.85 3.39
C GLU A 112 -2.83 -44.13 3.79
N ILE A 113 -2.89 -42.79 3.74
CA ILE A 113 -4.03 -42.03 4.25
C ILE A 113 -4.65 -41.20 3.12
N SER A 114 -5.98 -41.29 2.96
CA SER A 114 -6.76 -40.59 1.92
C SER A 114 -6.39 -39.12 1.74
N ALA A 115 -6.45 -38.62 0.50
CA ALA A 115 -6.30 -37.20 0.20
C ALA A 115 -7.35 -36.39 0.97
N ASP A 116 -6.92 -35.33 1.66
CA ASP A 116 -7.87 -34.35 2.18
C ASP A 116 -8.56 -33.70 0.98
N HIS A 117 -9.86 -33.88 0.85
CA HIS A 117 -10.68 -33.05 -0.02
C HIS A 117 -10.91 -31.71 0.70
N SER A 118 -9.89 -30.85 0.75
CA SER A 118 -10.07 -29.50 1.27
C SER A 118 -10.86 -28.68 0.26
N SER A 119 -12.18 -28.63 0.46
CA SER A 119 -13.11 -27.72 -0.23
C SER A 119 -13.08 -26.30 0.35
N GLU A 120 -12.23 -26.03 1.33
CA GLU A 120 -12.05 -24.70 1.91
C GLU A 120 -11.25 -23.79 0.96
N LEU A 121 -11.91 -22.73 0.49
CA LEU A 121 -11.32 -21.68 -0.33
C LEU A 121 -10.39 -20.84 0.55
N PHE A 122 -9.09 -21.11 0.49
CA PHE A 122 -8.07 -20.20 1.01
C PHE A 122 -8.23 -18.83 0.34
N SER A 123 -8.17 -17.74 1.11
CA SER A 123 -8.46 -16.43 0.52
C SER A 123 -7.50 -16.13 -0.66
N PRO A 124 -8.01 -15.61 -1.80
CA PRO A 124 -7.16 -15.26 -2.95
C PRO A 124 -6.12 -14.18 -2.66
N LEU A 125 -6.26 -13.48 -1.53
CA LEU A 125 -5.33 -12.48 -1.06
C LEU A 125 -4.19 -13.14 -0.28
N ALA A 126 -4.52 -14.04 0.64
CA ALA A 126 -3.53 -14.82 1.39
C ALA A 126 -2.65 -15.68 0.48
N SER A 127 -3.21 -16.23 -0.62
CA SER A 127 -2.43 -17.00 -1.60
C SER A 127 -1.34 -16.18 -2.30
N LYS A 128 -1.53 -14.86 -2.41
CA LYS A 128 -0.58 -13.92 -3.02
C LYS A 128 0.37 -13.27 -2.04
N GLU A 129 -0.01 -13.23 -0.76
CA GLU A 129 0.71 -12.54 0.31
C GLU A 129 1.64 -13.46 1.10
N VAL A 130 1.44 -14.77 1.01
CA VAL A 130 2.20 -15.78 1.75
C VAL A 130 3.15 -16.56 0.85
N THR A 131 4.43 -16.62 1.24
CA THR A 131 5.41 -17.51 0.63
C THR A 131 5.58 -18.73 1.51
N CYS A 132 5.34 -19.91 0.96
CA CYS A 132 5.32 -21.18 1.68
C CYS A 132 6.53 -22.04 1.31
N LEU A 133 7.39 -22.29 2.30
CA LEU A 133 8.64 -23.04 2.17
C LEU A 133 8.49 -24.36 2.93
N VAL A 134 8.66 -25.49 2.24
CA VAL A 134 8.55 -26.82 2.84
C VAL A 134 9.90 -27.51 2.83
N ILE A 135 10.41 -27.84 4.02
CA ILE A 135 11.56 -28.72 4.21
C ILE A 135 11.03 -30.14 4.35
N ASN A 136 11.33 -31.00 3.37
CA ASN A 136 11.04 -32.42 3.43
C ASN A 136 12.27 -33.20 3.92
N LEU A 137 12.15 -33.83 5.08
CA LEU A 137 13.20 -34.66 5.70
C LEU A 137 13.20 -36.12 5.22
N SER A 138 12.21 -36.57 4.44
CA SER A 138 12.22 -37.94 3.89
C SER A 138 13.01 -38.04 2.58
N ASP A 139 13.61 -39.21 2.34
CA ASP A 139 14.30 -39.54 1.09
C ASP A 139 13.34 -39.84 -0.07
N SER A 140 12.03 -39.91 0.22
CA SER A 140 10.99 -40.07 -0.78
C SER A 140 10.70 -38.76 -1.51
N ARG A 141 10.75 -38.81 -2.86
CA ARG A 141 10.35 -37.69 -3.74
C ARG A 141 8.96 -37.20 -3.35
N SER A 142 8.78 -35.88 -3.33
CA SER A 142 7.57 -35.14 -2.95
C SER A 142 6.24 -35.94 -3.04
N SER A 143 5.58 -36.16 -1.90
CA SER A 143 4.29 -36.86 -1.85
C SER A 143 3.19 -36.09 -2.60
N PRO A 144 2.18 -36.77 -3.20
CA PRO A 144 1.10 -36.13 -3.95
C PRO A 144 0.30 -35.11 -3.11
N LYS A 145 0.37 -35.19 -1.77
CA LYS A 145 -0.26 -34.25 -0.85
C LYS A 145 0.49 -32.93 -0.70
N LEU A 146 1.81 -32.91 -0.85
CA LEU A 146 2.56 -31.64 -0.96
C LEU A 146 2.18 -30.88 -2.23
N ASN A 147 1.81 -31.59 -3.30
CA ASN A 147 1.29 -30.97 -4.51
C ASN A 147 -0.10 -30.32 -4.31
N ALA A 148 -0.91 -30.82 -3.37
CA ALA A 148 -2.18 -30.17 -3.01
C ALA A 148 -1.95 -28.82 -2.31
N LEU A 149 -0.91 -28.70 -1.47
CA LEU A 149 -0.54 -27.42 -0.88
C LEU A 149 -0.06 -26.41 -1.92
N LYS A 150 0.66 -26.89 -2.94
CA LYS A 150 1.15 -26.06 -4.03
C LYS A 150 0.03 -25.29 -4.75
N SER A 151 -1.18 -25.84 -4.85
CA SER A 151 -2.29 -25.12 -5.50
C SER A 151 -2.87 -23.96 -4.69
N HIS A 152 -2.52 -23.83 -3.40
CA HIS A 152 -3.05 -22.77 -2.53
C HIS A 152 -2.14 -21.54 -2.42
N PHE A 153 -0.88 -21.62 -2.84
CA PHE A 153 0.09 -20.52 -2.74
C PHE A 153 0.65 -20.18 -4.12
N GLU A 154 0.76 -18.90 -4.43
CA GLU A 154 1.41 -18.45 -5.67
C GLU A 154 2.94 -18.69 -5.63
N ASP A 155 3.52 -18.59 -4.43
CA ASP A 155 4.94 -18.79 -4.16
C ASP A 155 5.16 -19.97 -3.19
N PHE A 156 5.51 -21.13 -3.76
CA PHE A 156 5.65 -22.39 -3.05
C PHE A 156 6.93 -23.12 -3.45
N HIS A 157 7.74 -23.47 -2.46
CA HIS A 157 9.03 -24.11 -2.66
C HIS A 157 9.19 -25.33 -1.75
N VAL A 158 9.73 -26.41 -2.31
CA VAL A 158 10.05 -27.65 -1.58
C VAL A 158 11.55 -27.87 -1.63
N ILE A 159 12.15 -28.08 -0.46
CA ILE A 159 13.57 -28.36 -0.29
C ILE A 159 13.69 -29.79 0.22
N GLU A 160 14.20 -30.67 -0.64
CA GLU A 160 14.40 -32.09 -0.32
C GLU A 160 15.73 -32.30 0.42
N SER A 161 15.68 -32.94 1.59
CA SER A 161 16.85 -33.25 2.40
C SER A 161 17.17 -34.76 2.34
N ALA A 162 17.57 -35.24 1.16
CA ALA A 162 17.82 -36.67 0.85
C ALA A 162 19.11 -37.28 1.46
N SER A 163 19.85 -36.54 2.29
CA SER A 163 21.08 -37.02 2.97
C SER A 163 21.33 -36.22 4.25
N PRO A 164 22.27 -36.60 5.15
CA PRO A 164 22.58 -35.82 6.36
C PRO A 164 23.35 -34.54 5.99
N VAL A 165 22.64 -33.61 5.36
CA VAL A 165 23.10 -32.24 5.12
C VAL A 165 23.09 -31.50 6.46
N PRO A 166 24.15 -30.78 6.82
CA PRO A 166 24.18 -29.94 8.03
C PRO A 166 23.01 -28.96 8.05
N GLY A 167 22.42 -28.72 9.22
CA GLY A 167 21.29 -27.76 9.36
C GLY A 167 21.61 -26.38 8.79
N SER A 168 22.86 -25.94 8.93
CA SER A 168 23.37 -24.69 8.35
C SER A 168 23.29 -24.65 6.81
N ALA A 169 23.60 -25.74 6.10
CA ALA A 169 23.53 -25.76 4.63
C ALA A 169 22.07 -25.75 4.15
N LEU A 170 21.18 -26.44 4.87
CA LEU A 170 19.75 -26.44 4.57
C LEU A 170 19.11 -25.07 4.81
N ALA A 171 19.48 -24.40 5.90
CA ALA A 171 19.05 -23.04 6.17
C ALA A 171 19.48 -22.07 5.05
N ASN A 172 20.71 -22.21 4.51
CA ASN A 172 21.14 -21.42 3.35
C ASN A 172 20.29 -21.71 2.10
N SER A 173 19.90 -22.97 1.88
CA SER A 173 19.00 -23.31 0.76
C SER A 173 17.60 -22.71 0.93
N VAL A 174 17.09 -22.61 2.17
CA VAL A 174 15.81 -21.96 2.46
C VAL A 174 15.89 -20.46 2.16
N LEU A 175 16.93 -19.81 2.65
CA LEU A 175 17.17 -18.38 2.42
C LEU A 175 17.38 -18.08 0.93
N ALA A 176 18.11 -18.94 0.21
CA ALA A 176 18.28 -18.81 -1.25
C ALA A 176 16.99 -19.08 -2.04
N ALA A 177 16.04 -19.80 -1.47
CA ALA A 177 14.73 -20.02 -2.07
C ALA A 177 13.77 -18.83 -1.86
N GLN A 178 14.06 -17.94 -0.91
CA GLN A 178 13.35 -16.67 -0.76
C GLN A 178 13.80 -15.71 -1.87
N ARG A 179 13.06 -15.68 -2.98
CA ARG A 179 13.46 -14.96 -4.21
C ARG A 179 12.96 -13.54 -4.32
N CYS A 180 12.06 -13.12 -3.43
CA CYS A 180 11.38 -11.84 -3.58
C CYS A 180 11.99 -10.72 -2.74
N GLU A 181 12.93 -10.98 -1.83
CA GLU A 181 13.42 -9.96 -0.91
C GLU A 181 14.81 -9.46 -1.26
N VAL A 182 15.00 -8.14 -1.13
CA VAL A 182 16.31 -7.51 -1.26
C VAL A 182 16.88 -7.29 0.14
N HIS A 183 17.65 -8.26 0.60
CA HIS A 183 18.30 -8.22 1.93
C HIS A 183 19.61 -7.43 1.94
N SER A 184 20.13 -7.05 0.77
CA SER A 184 21.39 -6.34 0.71
C SER A 184 21.23 -4.89 1.21
N PRO A 185 22.28 -4.32 1.83
CA PRO A 185 22.34 -2.91 2.12
C PRO A 185 22.13 -2.10 0.84
N GLY A 186 21.19 -1.17 0.88
CA GLY A 186 21.00 -0.17 -0.16
C GLY A 186 21.66 1.17 0.18
N PHE A 187 21.31 2.19 -0.59
CA PHE A 187 21.75 3.55 -0.36
C PHE A 187 20.56 4.50 -0.42
N ILE A 188 20.61 5.54 0.40
CA ILE A 188 19.77 6.74 0.25
C ILE A 188 20.65 7.92 -0.15
N ALA A 189 20.20 8.70 -1.13
CA ALA A 189 20.86 9.87 -1.62
C ALA A 189 19.92 11.07 -1.61
N CYS A 190 20.43 12.22 -1.18
CA CYS A 190 19.80 13.53 -1.31
C CYS A 190 20.85 14.46 -1.94
N GLY A 191 20.86 14.54 -3.28
CA GLY A 191 21.97 15.12 -4.02
C GLY A 191 23.28 14.38 -3.72
N HIS A 192 24.30 15.11 -3.23
CA HIS A 192 25.60 14.52 -2.88
C HIS A 192 25.67 13.92 -1.48
N LEU A 193 24.61 14.05 -0.67
CA LEU A 193 24.53 13.43 0.64
C LEU A 193 24.07 11.99 0.48
N ILE A 194 24.96 11.03 0.74
CA ILE A 194 24.70 9.60 0.53
C ILE A 194 24.94 8.87 1.85
N ALA A 195 24.04 7.95 2.19
CA ALA A 195 24.19 7.06 3.34
C ALA A 195 23.85 5.61 2.96
N PRO A 196 24.64 4.62 3.42
CA PRO A 196 24.27 3.22 3.33
C PRO A 196 23.15 2.92 4.33
N VAL A 197 22.12 2.22 3.86
CA VAL A 197 20.89 1.94 4.62
C VAL A 197 20.40 0.52 4.39
N THR A 198 19.76 -0.04 5.41
CA THR A 198 18.94 -1.25 5.33
C THR A 198 17.49 -0.86 5.58
N LEU A 199 16.58 -1.51 4.86
CA LEU A 199 15.14 -1.31 5.03
C LEU A 199 14.57 -2.38 5.95
N ALA A 200 13.78 -1.98 6.94
CA ALA A 200 13.15 -2.88 7.90
C ALA A 200 11.61 -2.68 7.93
N PRO A 201 10.80 -3.68 7.53
CA PRO A 201 11.21 -4.97 6.97
C PRO A 201 11.83 -4.82 5.59
N SER A 202 12.56 -5.83 5.14
CA SER A 202 13.06 -5.89 3.76
C SER A 202 11.89 -5.81 2.76
N PRO A 203 11.98 -5.04 1.67
CA PRO A 203 10.91 -4.99 0.69
C PRO A 203 10.84 -6.31 -0.07
N CYS A 204 9.65 -6.92 -0.04
CA CYS A 204 9.31 -8.02 -0.92
C CYS A 204 8.90 -7.46 -2.27
N ILE A 205 9.60 -7.86 -3.32
CA ILE A 205 9.27 -7.55 -4.70
C ILE A 205 9.09 -8.80 -5.57
N ARG A 206 7.94 -9.44 -5.38
CA ARG A 206 7.49 -10.68 -6.05
C ARG A 206 7.27 -10.57 -7.56
N LYS A 207 6.87 -9.40 -8.07
CA LYS A 207 6.40 -9.26 -9.46
C LYS A 207 7.51 -9.11 -10.50
N TRP A 208 8.77 -9.20 -10.09
CA TRP A 208 9.92 -8.98 -10.98
C TRP A 208 10.39 -10.22 -11.75
N LYS A 209 9.47 -11.13 -12.10
CA LYS A 209 9.75 -12.22 -13.06
C LYS A 209 10.15 -11.69 -14.46
N HIS A 210 9.98 -10.40 -14.72
CA HIS A 210 10.33 -9.71 -15.96
C HIS A 210 11.74 -9.12 -15.99
N LEU A 211 12.35 -8.86 -14.84
CA LEU A 211 13.77 -8.53 -14.79
C LEU A 211 14.53 -9.85 -15.02
N GLU A 212 15.09 -10.05 -16.22
CA GLU A 212 16.03 -11.13 -16.53
C GLU A 212 17.37 -10.96 -15.78
N THR A 213 17.37 -10.41 -14.56
CA THR A 213 18.53 -10.37 -13.69
C THR A 213 18.81 -11.77 -13.17
N SER A 214 19.99 -12.29 -13.50
CA SER A 214 20.41 -13.57 -12.97
C SER A 214 20.50 -13.50 -11.43
N PRO A 215 20.00 -14.52 -10.70
CA PRO A 215 20.08 -14.56 -9.23
C PRO A 215 21.51 -14.57 -8.68
N GLU A 216 22.53 -14.64 -9.54
CA GLU A 216 23.95 -14.61 -9.18
C GLU A 216 24.49 -13.17 -9.01
N GLN A 217 23.82 -12.17 -9.59
CA GLN A 217 24.18 -10.77 -9.36
C GLN A 217 23.40 -10.26 -8.15
N GLY A 218 24.08 -10.11 -7.02
CA GLY A 218 23.49 -9.46 -5.84
C GLY A 218 22.92 -8.10 -6.26
N LEU A 219 21.65 -7.88 -5.93
CA LEU A 219 20.93 -6.63 -6.19
C LEU A 219 20.89 -5.80 -4.92
N GLN A 220 20.91 -4.47 -5.03
CA GLN A 220 20.74 -3.53 -3.93
C GLN A 220 19.80 -2.39 -4.30
N LEU A 221 19.16 -1.79 -3.30
CA LEU A 221 18.26 -0.67 -3.49
C LEU A 221 19.02 0.67 -3.52
N PHE A 222 18.51 1.60 -4.31
CA PHE A 222 18.99 2.97 -4.35
C PHE A 222 17.80 3.93 -4.28
N VAL A 223 17.74 4.74 -3.22
CA VAL A 223 16.66 5.70 -2.96
C VAL A 223 17.20 7.10 -3.23
N GLU A 224 16.66 7.79 -4.22
CA GLU A 224 17.09 9.13 -4.60
C GLU A 224 16.01 10.16 -4.28
N VAL A 225 16.26 11.02 -3.29
CA VAL A 225 15.38 12.13 -2.96
C VAL A 225 15.54 13.23 -4.01
N PHE A 226 14.45 13.53 -4.71
CA PHE A 226 14.41 14.51 -5.80
C PHE A 226 13.73 15.83 -5.43
N GLY A 227 13.00 15.89 -4.32
CA GLY A 227 12.30 17.11 -3.90
C GLY A 227 11.72 17.03 -2.50
N PHE A 228 11.20 18.15 -2.01
CA PHE A 228 10.57 18.24 -0.69
C PHE A 228 9.18 18.85 -0.81
N LEU A 229 8.22 18.30 -0.07
CA LEU A 229 6.86 18.81 0.03
C LEU A 229 6.49 19.00 1.49
N GLN A 230 5.63 19.97 1.80
CA GLN A 230 5.05 20.07 3.14
C GLN A 230 4.20 18.83 3.44
N VAL A 231 4.24 18.37 4.69
CA VAL A 231 3.46 17.19 5.14
C VAL A 231 1.97 17.39 4.85
N ASN A 232 1.46 18.61 4.97
CA ASN A 232 0.06 18.95 4.69
C ASN A 232 -0.31 18.84 3.20
N ASP A 233 0.63 19.14 2.28
CA ASP A 233 0.40 19.03 0.84
C ASP A 233 0.44 17.56 0.40
N LEU A 234 1.34 16.76 0.97
CA LEU A 234 1.36 15.31 0.72
C LEU A 234 0.10 14.65 1.30
N SER A 235 -0.33 15.05 2.49
CA SER A 235 -1.47 14.47 3.22
C SER A 235 -1.26 12.97 3.50
N HIS A 236 -2.23 12.12 3.14
CA HIS A 236 -2.20 10.68 3.35
C HIS A 236 -2.41 9.92 2.03
N PRO A 237 -1.40 9.88 1.15
CA PRO A 237 -1.53 9.18 -0.11
C PRO A 237 -1.61 7.67 0.12
N PRO A 238 -2.26 6.93 -0.80
CA PRO A 238 -2.24 5.47 -0.75
C PRO A 238 -0.81 4.97 -0.96
N ILE A 239 -0.34 4.09 -0.07
CA ILE A 239 1.00 3.51 -0.13
C ILE A 239 0.89 1.99 -0.25
N ALA A 240 1.82 1.38 -0.98
CA ALA A 240 1.93 -0.07 -1.10
C ALA A 240 2.63 -0.68 0.11
N SER A 241 3.68 -0.03 0.60
CA SER A 241 4.48 -0.52 1.72
C SER A 241 5.19 0.60 2.46
N ARG A 242 5.68 0.28 3.65
CA ARG A 242 6.40 1.20 4.54
C ARG A 242 7.55 0.48 5.21
N HIS A 243 8.72 1.11 5.17
CA HIS A 243 9.97 0.54 5.63
C HIS A 243 10.70 1.54 6.51
N THR A 244 11.26 1.07 7.61
CA THR A 244 12.16 1.87 8.44
C THR A 244 13.53 1.92 7.79
N LEU A 245 14.08 3.12 7.63
CA LEU A 245 15.44 3.34 7.17
C LEU A 245 16.40 3.21 8.35
N VAL A 246 17.18 2.14 8.36
CA VAL A 246 18.19 1.85 9.37
C VAL A 246 19.57 2.02 8.75
N HIS A 247 20.53 2.57 9.49
CA HIS A 247 21.90 2.66 9.00
C HIS A 247 22.50 1.26 8.80
N ALA A 248 23.08 1.02 7.63
CA ALA A 248 23.84 -0.20 7.37
C ALA A 248 25.34 0.05 7.65
N PRO A 249 25.96 -0.67 8.60
CA PRO A 249 27.38 -0.53 8.86
C PRO A 249 28.19 -1.06 7.67
N GLY A 250 29.03 -0.20 7.10
CA GLY A 250 30.09 -0.58 6.18
C GLY A 250 31.35 -0.94 6.97
N GLY A 251 32.16 -1.88 6.49
CA GLY A 251 33.36 -2.33 7.23
C GLY A 251 34.39 -1.23 7.58
N ASP A 252 34.23 -0.01 7.09
CA ASP A 252 35.11 1.13 7.32
C ASP A 252 34.49 2.13 8.33
N THR A 253 35.09 2.23 9.52
CA THR A 253 34.62 3.07 10.65
C THR A 253 34.40 4.56 10.30
N SER A 254 35.14 5.11 9.33
CA SER A 254 34.97 6.50 8.90
C SER A 254 33.72 6.72 8.06
N THR A 255 33.34 5.76 7.22
CA THR A 255 32.12 5.86 6.38
C THR A 255 30.86 5.65 7.22
N ASP A 256 30.94 4.81 8.26
CA ASP A 256 29.83 4.58 9.20
C ASP A 256 29.43 5.86 9.92
N SER A 257 30.43 6.57 10.48
CA SER A 257 30.17 7.84 11.17
C SER A 257 29.51 8.88 10.27
N ARG A 258 29.89 8.93 8.99
CA ARG A 258 29.29 9.83 7.99
C ARG A 258 27.86 9.43 7.63
N GLY A 259 27.62 8.15 7.40
CA GLY A 259 26.29 7.63 7.07
C GLY A 259 25.27 7.91 8.17
N VAL A 260 25.64 7.66 9.43
CA VAL A 260 24.80 7.98 10.59
C VAL A 260 24.51 9.47 10.68
N GLU A 261 25.50 10.33 10.42
CA GLU A 261 25.33 11.78 10.46
C GLU A 261 24.36 12.25 9.36
N VAL A 262 24.48 11.74 8.13
CA VAL A 262 23.57 12.08 7.03
C VAL A 262 22.12 11.76 7.39
N LEU A 263 21.85 10.57 7.93
CA LEU A 263 20.50 10.18 8.35
C LEU A 263 19.99 11.06 9.51
N ARG A 264 20.85 11.42 10.47
CA ARG A 264 20.47 12.29 11.58
C ARG A 264 20.14 13.70 11.10
N VAL A 265 20.95 14.25 10.20
CA VAL A 265 20.72 15.57 9.59
C VAL A 265 19.42 15.56 8.79
N MET A 266 19.18 14.54 7.97
CA MET A 266 17.93 14.39 7.23
C MET A 266 16.73 14.32 8.17
N MET A 267 16.80 13.51 9.22
CA MET A 267 15.72 13.40 10.22
C MET A 267 15.47 14.73 10.96
N ALA A 268 16.51 15.48 11.29
CA ALA A 268 16.38 16.79 11.91
C ALA A 268 15.78 17.82 10.94
N ALA A 269 16.26 17.85 9.70
CA ALA A 269 15.78 18.77 8.66
C ALA A 269 14.29 18.55 8.37
N LEU A 270 13.88 17.31 8.06
CA LEU A 270 12.47 16.98 7.78
C LEU A 270 11.54 17.33 8.95
N GLY A 271 12.02 17.17 10.19
CA GLY A 271 11.26 17.56 11.39
C GLY A 271 11.17 19.07 11.58
N ALA A 272 12.24 19.81 11.31
CA ALA A 272 12.27 21.27 11.48
C ALA A 272 11.48 22.02 10.41
N SER A 273 11.43 21.48 9.18
CA SER A 273 10.69 22.09 8.06
C SER A 273 9.26 21.57 7.90
N GLU A 274 8.83 20.58 8.68
CA GLU A 274 7.55 19.88 8.52
C GLU A 274 7.34 19.35 7.09
N THR A 275 8.41 18.84 6.48
CA THR A 275 8.40 18.33 5.10
C THR A 275 8.63 16.83 5.03
N VAL A 276 8.28 16.27 3.88
CA VAL A 276 8.68 14.94 3.42
C VAL A 276 9.65 15.09 2.25
N GLY A 277 10.57 14.13 2.07
CA GLY A 277 11.42 14.04 0.90
C GLY A 277 10.80 13.11 -0.13
N MET A 278 10.34 13.63 -1.27
CA MET A 278 9.88 12.81 -2.39
C MET A 278 11.07 12.08 -3.02
N ALA A 279 10.91 10.79 -3.32
CA ALA A 279 12.00 9.93 -3.72
C ALA A 279 11.65 9.00 -4.89
N ASN A 280 12.65 8.74 -5.72
CA ASN A 280 12.66 7.66 -6.70
C ASN A 280 13.39 6.47 -6.10
N VAL A 281 12.86 5.27 -6.30
CA VAL A 281 13.46 4.04 -5.81
C VAL A 281 13.90 3.21 -7.01
N TYR A 282 15.15 2.75 -6.97
CA TYR A 282 15.79 1.99 -8.04
C TYR A 282 16.36 0.68 -7.49
N ILE A 283 16.50 -0.33 -8.36
CA ILE A 283 17.46 -1.43 -8.14
C ILE A 283 18.74 -1.10 -8.90
N GLN A 284 19.87 -1.53 -8.36
CA GLN A 284 21.11 -1.64 -9.10
C GLN A 284 21.88 -2.90 -8.67
N PRO A 285 22.85 -3.36 -9.47
CA PRO A 285 23.84 -4.32 -9.01
C PRO A 285 24.56 -3.83 -7.75
N CYS A 286 25.00 -4.75 -6.88
CA CYS A 286 25.73 -4.41 -5.67
C CYS A 286 27.00 -3.59 -5.97
N THR A 287 27.13 -2.42 -5.35
CA THR A 287 28.31 -1.55 -5.47
C THR A 287 28.68 -0.94 -4.13
N LYS A 288 29.98 -0.73 -3.90
CA LYS A 288 30.48 -0.07 -2.68
C LYS A 288 30.34 1.46 -2.73
N GLU A 289 30.41 2.03 -3.92
CA GLU A 289 30.34 3.46 -4.14
C GLU A 289 29.26 3.75 -5.20
N PRO A 290 28.09 4.27 -4.80
CA PRO A 290 27.07 4.65 -5.75
C PRO A 290 27.43 5.97 -6.45
N LYS A 291 27.18 6.03 -7.75
CA LYS A 291 27.33 7.27 -8.53
C LYS A 291 26.01 8.04 -8.48
N VAL A 292 26.06 9.32 -8.11
CA VAL A 292 24.94 10.24 -8.29
C VAL A 292 25.34 11.22 -9.38
N THR A 293 24.75 11.07 -10.56
CA THR A 293 24.92 11.99 -11.68
C THR A 293 23.58 12.61 -11.99
N ARG A 294 23.55 13.91 -12.31
CA ARG A 294 22.35 14.50 -12.90
C ARG A 294 22.02 13.73 -14.17
N ILE A 295 20.82 13.19 -14.24
CA ILE A 295 20.30 12.58 -15.47
C ILE A 295 20.24 13.73 -16.49
N SER A 296 21.12 13.70 -17.49
CA SER A 296 21.03 14.63 -18.62
C SER A 296 19.86 14.18 -19.51
N GLU A 297 19.13 15.12 -20.08
CA GLU A 297 18.02 14.85 -21.01
C GLU A 297 18.44 13.95 -22.21
N GLU A 298 19.73 13.86 -22.50
CA GLU A 298 20.30 13.11 -23.62
C GLU A 298 20.67 11.65 -23.30
N SER A 299 20.65 11.24 -22.03
CA SER A 299 21.04 9.88 -21.61
C SER A 299 19.80 9.01 -21.35
N VAL A 300 19.58 8.01 -22.20
CA VAL A 300 18.50 7.01 -22.07
C VAL A 300 18.80 5.99 -20.95
N GLU A 301 20.07 5.82 -20.57
CA GLU A 301 20.50 4.84 -19.57
C GLU A 301 20.75 5.49 -18.20
N LEU A 302 20.13 4.94 -17.16
CA LEU A 302 20.33 5.38 -15.78
C LEU A 302 21.75 5.02 -15.28
N PRO A 303 22.38 5.87 -14.45
CA PRO A 303 23.73 5.64 -14.00
C PRO A 303 23.86 4.36 -13.16
N GLY A 304 24.91 3.59 -13.42
CA GLY A 304 25.23 2.40 -12.63
C GLY A 304 24.36 1.18 -12.93
N GLY A 305 23.72 1.13 -14.10
CA GLY A 305 22.83 0.01 -14.47
C GLY A 305 21.58 -0.03 -13.61
N ARG A 306 21.09 1.14 -13.20
CA ARG A 306 19.88 1.27 -12.39
C ARG A 306 18.65 0.96 -13.20
N GLU A 307 17.69 0.32 -12.56
CA GLU A 307 16.34 0.16 -13.07
C GLU A 307 15.36 0.85 -12.13
N PHE A 308 14.48 1.69 -12.68
CA PHE A 308 13.47 2.41 -11.92
C PHE A 308 12.38 1.44 -11.43
N LEU A 309 12.01 1.57 -10.15
CA LEU A 309 11.01 0.72 -9.54
C LEU A 309 9.68 1.42 -9.30
N THR A 310 9.74 2.46 -8.49
CA THR A 310 8.56 3.17 -8.03
C THR A 310 8.98 4.49 -7.41
N HIS A 311 8.03 5.39 -7.30
CA HIS A 311 8.16 6.57 -6.48
C HIS A 311 7.81 6.26 -5.03
N GLY A 312 8.27 7.12 -4.13
CA GLY A 312 7.94 7.05 -2.71
C GLY A 312 8.23 8.37 -2.03
N PHE A 313 8.18 8.35 -0.72
CA PHE A 313 8.59 9.48 0.09
C PHE A 313 9.23 9.04 1.40
N VAL A 314 10.23 9.81 1.81
CA VAL A 314 10.91 9.68 3.08
C VAL A 314 10.28 10.67 4.06
N SER A 315 9.82 10.16 5.19
CA SER A 315 9.22 10.97 6.24
C SER A 315 9.84 10.67 7.59
N ARG A 316 9.81 11.67 8.47
CA ARG A 316 10.11 11.48 9.88
C ARG A 316 8.86 10.95 10.58
N PHE A 317 9.03 9.89 11.35
CA PHE A 317 8.00 9.41 12.27
C PHE A 317 8.51 9.48 13.71
N SER A 318 7.66 9.97 14.60
CA SER A 318 7.98 10.13 16.02
C SER A 318 6.94 9.37 16.84
N ALA A 319 7.36 8.24 17.43
CA ALA A 319 6.56 7.53 18.42
C ALA A 319 7.18 7.73 19.81
N ARG A 320 6.56 8.60 20.61
CA ARG A 320 6.99 8.94 21.98
C ARG A 320 8.42 9.53 22.04
N ARG A 321 9.44 8.70 22.32
CA ARG A 321 10.83 9.10 22.60
C ARG A 321 11.80 8.84 21.45
N ASP A 322 11.44 7.96 20.53
CA ASP A 322 12.29 7.60 19.40
C ASP A 322 11.72 8.19 18.11
N CYS A 323 12.63 8.75 17.31
CA CYS A 323 12.33 9.25 15.98
C CYS A 323 13.02 8.33 14.97
N VAL A 324 12.27 7.92 13.95
CA VAL A 324 12.75 7.05 12.89
C VAL A 324 12.46 7.68 11.55
N LEU A 325 13.31 7.38 10.57
CA LEU A 325 13.06 7.68 9.17
C LEU A 325 12.27 6.53 8.56
N LEU A 326 11.19 6.86 7.86
CA LEU A 326 10.36 5.92 7.15
C LEU A 326 10.45 6.20 5.66
N LEU A 327 10.67 5.15 4.87
CA LEU A 327 10.44 5.15 3.43
C LEU A 327 9.06 4.55 3.18
N SER A 328 8.16 5.32 2.60
CA SER A 328 6.85 4.85 2.14
C SER A 328 6.86 4.75 0.62
N LEU A 329 6.49 3.59 0.08
CA LEU A 329 6.50 3.33 -1.36
C LEU A 329 5.09 3.46 -1.93
N PHE A 330 4.96 4.12 -3.08
CA PHE A 330 3.73 4.07 -3.85
C PHE A 330 3.59 2.72 -4.58
N GLY A 331 2.37 2.43 -5.05
CA GLY A 331 2.12 1.25 -5.88
C GLY A 331 3.01 1.22 -7.11
N GLU A 332 3.33 0.01 -7.58
CA GLU A 332 4.06 -0.18 -8.84
C GLU A 332 3.34 0.54 -9.99
N GLY A 333 4.09 1.30 -10.80
CA GLY A 333 3.53 2.10 -11.89
C GLY A 333 2.68 3.29 -11.43
N SER A 334 2.70 3.64 -10.13
CA SER A 334 2.05 4.85 -9.64
C SER A 334 2.86 6.07 -10.06
N GLU A 335 2.45 6.72 -11.15
CA GLU A 335 3.10 7.92 -11.69
C GLU A 335 2.52 9.22 -11.12
N ALA A 336 1.44 9.15 -10.33
CA ALA A 336 0.72 10.33 -9.87
C ALA A 336 -0.01 10.11 -8.54
N VAL A 337 -0.25 11.21 -7.83
CA VAL A 337 -1.24 11.29 -6.75
C VAL A 337 -2.25 12.36 -7.14
N ALA A 338 -3.55 12.07 -6.99
CA ALA A 338 -4.63 12.89 -7.55
C ALA A 338 -4.51 14.40 -7.22
N TRP A 339 -4.10 14.74 -5.99
CA TRP A 339 -3.92 16.12 -5.55
C TRP A 339 -2.52 16.69 -5.77
N LEU A 340 -1.53 15.88 -6.17
CA LEU A 340 -0.19 16.36 -6.54
C LEU A 340 0.01 16.44 -8.05
N GLY A 341 -0.79 15.70 -8.83
CA GLY A 341 -0.56 15.50 -10.25
C GLY A 341 0.48 14.40 -10.52
N GLN A 342 0.99 14.38 -11.76
CA GLN A 342 2.05 13.47 -12.18
C GLN A 342 3.39 13.88 -11.55
N PHE A 343 4.15 12.90 -11.05
CA PHE A 343 5.40 13.15 -10.34
C PHE A 343 6.47 13.78 -11.26
N ASP A 344 6.48 13.41 -12.54
CA ASP A 344 7.41 13.95 -13.55
C ASP A 344 7.23 15.46 -13.80
N TYR A 345 6.08 16.02 -13.43
CA TYR A 345 5.81 17.46 -13.55
C TYR A 345 6.05 18.22 -12.24
N LEU A 346 6.51 17.56 -11.19
CA LEU A 346 6.96 18.26 -9.98
C LEU A 346 8.31 18.90 -10.26
N ALA A 347 8.34 20.23 -10.22
CA ALA A 347 9.53 21.03 -10.47
C ALA A 347 9.93 21.87 -9.24
N PRO A 348 11.22 22.23 -9.10
CA PRO A 348 11.66 23.23 -8.15
C PRO A 348 10.88 24.54 -8.28
N VAL A 349 10.56 25.18 -7.16
CA VAL A 349 9.88 26.49 -7.13
C VAL A 349 10.65 27.56 -7.93
N ALA A 350 11.98 27.42 -8.02
CA ALA A 350 12.85 28.32 -8.76
C ALA A 350 12.63 28.32 -10.29
N ASP A 351 12.01 27.27 -10.84
CA ASP A 351 11.79 27.13 -12.28
C ASP A 351 10.53 27.88 -12.74
N PHE A 352 9.69 28.35 -11.81
CA PHE A 352 8.46 29.08 -12.12
C PHE A 352 8.69 30.60 -12.16
N GLU A 353 8.41 31.21 -13.31
CA GLU A 353 8.41 32.68 -13.47
C GLU A 353 7.11 33.31 -12.93
N GLY A 354 7.21 34.38 -12.13
CA GLY A 354 6.06 35.17 -11.69
C GLY A 354 5.67 34.98 -10.21
N LYS A 355 4.40 35.28 -9.87
CA LYS A 355 3.87 35.30 -8.48
C LYS A 355 4.35 34.10 -7.65
N THR A 356 4.56 34.32 -6.36
CA THR A 356 4.88 33.27 -5.36
C THR A 356 3.91 32.10 -5.48
N VAL A 357 4.33 31.05 -6.20
CA VAL A 357 3.54 29.81 -6.42
C VAL A 357 3.48 28.99 -5.13
N TYR A 358 4.50 29.14 -4.27
CA TYR A 358 4.61 28.46 -3.00
C TYR A 358 5.16 29.39 -1.93
N ASN A 359 4.39 29.59 -0.85
CA ASN A 359 4.84 30.31 0.33
C ASN A 359 4.16 29.75 1.58
N VAL A 360 4.95 29.04 2.39
CA VAL A 360 4.48 28.42 3.64
C VAL A 360 3.98 29.47 4.64
N ALA A 361 4.65 30.63 4.74
CA ALA A 361 4.29 31.68 5.69
C ALA A 361 3.00 32.41 5.33
N GLU A 362 2.68 32.49 4.04
CA GLU A 362 1.44 33.10 3.53
C GLU A 362 0.34 32.05 3.27
N HIS A 363 0.59 30.78 3.61
CA HIS A 363 -0.29 29.64 3.32
C HIS A 363 -0.69 29.53 1.84
N VAL A 364 0.23 29.89 0.94
CA VAL A 364 0.06 29.76 -0.51
C VAL A 364 0.71 28.46 -0.96
N THR A 365 -0.08 27.57 -1.55
CA THR A 365 0.37 26.27 -2.08
C THR A 365 -0.31 25.99 -3.42
N PRO A 366 0.37 25.35 -4.39
CA PRO A 366 -0.25 24.91 -5.64
C PRO A 366 -1.09 23.65 -5.44
N PHE A 367 -1.07 23.05 -4.24
CA PHE A 367 -1.79 21.84 -3.90
C PHE A 367 -3.05 22.14 -3.06
N PRO A 368 -4.14 21.35 -3.19
CA PRO A 368 -4.31 20.24 -4.13
C PRO A 368 -4.51 20.71 -5.57
N VAL A 369 -3.97 19.95 -6.54
CA VAL A 369 -4.25 20.16 -7.97
C VAL A 369 -5.74 19.93 -8.23
N GLY A 370 -6.40 20.91 -8.85
CA GLY A 370 -7.82 20.86 -9.16
C GLY A 370 -8.14 19.77 -10.19
N VAL A 371 -9.27 19.08 -10.00
CA VAL A 371 -9.76 18.07 -10.95
C VAL A 371 -10.48 18.77 -12.10
N ALA A 372 -10.25 18.31 -13.34
CA ALA A 372 -10.89 18.87 -14.54
C ALA A 372 -12.42 18.74 -14.51
N GLU A 373 -12.92 17.64 -13.95
CA GLU A 373 -14.34 17.40 -13.73
C GLU A 373 -14.72 17.57 -12.26
N GLN A 374 -15.79 18.30 -12.00
CA GLN A 374 -16.27 18.54 -10.65
C GLN A 374 -16.99 17.29 -10.10
N LEU A 375 -16.56 16.85 -8.91
CA LEU A 375 -17.18 15.72 -8.23
C LEU A 375 -18.61 16.07 -7.80
N SER A 376 -19.50 15.07 -7.84
CA SER A 376 -20.94 15.26 -7.67
C SER A 376 -21.39 15.84 -6.32
N TYR A 377 -20.56 15.68 -5.29
CA TYR A 377 -20.80 16.17 -3.94
C TYR A 377 -20.16 17.53 -3.66
N VAL A 378 -19.30 18.04 -4.56
CA VAL A 378 -18.66 19.35 -4.38
C VAL A 378 -19.63 20.42 -4.87
N VAL A 379 -20.11 21.25 -3.95
CA VAL A 379 -20.92 22.42 -4.30
C VAL A 379 -19.99 23.52 -4.84
N PRO A 380 -20.19 24.02 -6.08
CA PRO A 380 -19.44 25.15 -6.61
C PRO A 380 -19.45 26.33 -5.64
N SER A 381 -18.30 26.63 -5.07
CA SER A 381 -18.06 27.83 -4.25
C SER A 381 -17.50 28.99 -5.09
N ALA A 382 -16.92 28.70 -6.26
CA ALA A 382 -16.46 29.67 -7.25
C ALA A 382 -16.62 29.12 -8.69
N PRO A 383 -16.87 29.97 -9.70
CA PRO A 383 -16.83 29.56 -11.10
C PRO A 383 -15.40 29.17 -11.47
N VAL A 384 -15.20 27.90 -11.85
CA VAL A 384 -13.91 27.43 -12.37
C VAL A 384 -13.80 27.90 -13.82
N PRO A 385 -12.70 28.58 -14.24
CA PRO A 385 -12.49 28.94 -15.64
C PRO A 385 -12.48 27.68 -16.50
N GLY A 386 -13.46 27.52 -17.38
CA GLY A 386 -13.61 26.33 -18.24
C GLY A 386 -14.33 25.13 -17.59
N GLY A 387 -14.70 25.22 -16.32
CA GLY A 387 -15.54 24.21 -15.65
C GLY A 387 -17.03 24.45 -15.91
N SER A 388 -17.82 23.37 -16.00
CA SER A 388 -19.28 23.50 -16.08
C SER A 388 -19.85 23.94 -14.73
N ASP A 389 -20.74 24.94 -14.70
CA ASP A 389 -21.58 25.31 -13.54
C ASP A 389 -22.64 24.23 -13.21
N PHE A 390 -22.32 22.96 -13.45
CA PHE A 390 -23.25 21.85 -13.35
C PHE A 390 -23.39 21.39 -11.90
N HIS A 391 -24.59 21.55 -11.36
CA HIS A 391 -24.96 21.04 -10.04
C HIS A 391 -25.69 19.71 -10.18
N TYR A 392 -25.14 18.65 -9.58
CA TYR A 392 -25.80 17.34 -9.55
C TYR A 392 -27.09 17.37 -8.73
N VAL A 393 -28.13 16.74 -9.26
CA VAL A 393 -29.45 16.61 -8.62
C VAL A 393 -29.80 15.15 -8.51
N ASN A 394 -30.05 14.66 -7.30
CA ASN A 394 -30.49 13.29 -7.06
C ASN A 394 -31.91 13.28 -6.49
N TRP A 395 -32.89 13.00 -7.36
CA TRP A 395 -34.29 12.79 -6.98
C TRP A 395 -34.68 11.31 -6.88
N ALA A 396 -33.81 10.39 -7.36
CA ALA A 396 -34.10 8.97 -7.40
C ALA A 396 -33.98 8.30 -6.02
N ASN A 397 -32.96 8.66 -5.24
CA ASN A 397 -32.65 7.99 -3.97
C ASN A 397 -33.02 8.82 -2.74
N THR A 398 -33.60 10.01 -2.93
CA THR A 398 -33.96 10.91 -1.83
C THR A 398 -35.46 11.18 -1.86
N ALA A 399 -36.20 10.54 -0.96
CA ALA A 399 -37.67 10.64 -0.89
C ALA A 399 -38.18 12.09 -0.81
N ASN A 400 -37.41 13.00 -0.18
CA ASN A 400 -37.76 14.42 -0.06
C ASN A 400 -36.98 15.34 -1.03
N GLY A 401 -36.18 14.79 -1.94
CA GLY A 401 -35.32 15.55 -2.85
C GLY A 401 -36.11 16.57 -3.69
N PRO A 402 -37.16 16.14 -4.43
CA PRO A 402 -38.00 17.05 -5.19
C PRO A 402 -38.65 18.14 -4.32
N LEU A 403 -39.20 17.76 -3.17
CA LEU A 403 -39.88 18.70 -2.28
C LEU A 403 -38.92 19.78 -1.74
N ALA A 404 -37.68 19.40 -1.42
CA ALA A 404 -36.65 20.32 -0.93
C ALA A 404 -36.25 21.35 -1.99
N ASP A 405 -36.05 20.91 -3.24
CA ASP A 405 -35.71 21.79 -4.36
C ASP A 405 -36.84 22.78 -4.67
N PHE A 406 -38.09 22.30 -4.71
CA PHE A 406 -39.26 23.16 -4.87
C PHE A 406 -39.39 24.18 -3.73
N SER A 407 -39.26 23.72 -2.48
CA SER A 407 -39.35 24.58 -1.30
C SER A 407 -38.24 25.64 -1.29
N LYS A 408 -37.03 25.31 -1.75
CA LYS A 408 -35.90 26.25 -1.87
C LYS A 408 -36.22 27.36 -2.86
N VAL A 409 -36.72 27.02 -4.05
CA VAL A 409 -37.10 28.00 -5.09
C VAL A 409 -38.24 28.89 -4.61
N LEU A 410 -39.30 28.32 -4.02
CA LEU A 410 -40.43 29.10 -3.48
C LEU A 410 -40.01 30.02 -2.33
N ARG A 411 -39.13 29.56 -1.43
CA ARG A 411 -38.57 30.39 -0.35
C ARG A 411 -37.75 31.56 -0.89
N LEU A 412 -36.99 31.34 -1.97
CA LEU A 412 -36.21 32.40 -2.62
C LEU A 412 -37.10 33.39 -3.36
N ALA A 413 -38.20 32.93 -3.99
CA ALA A 413 -39.17 33.80 -4.65
C ALA A 413 -39.79 34.84 -3.69
N LYS A 414 -40.10 34.42 -2.45
CA LYS A 414 -40.62 35.33 -1.39
C LYS A 414 -39.61 36.39 -0.92
N ARG A 415 -38.32 36.24 -1.25
CA ARG A 415 -37.23 37.15 -0.85
C ARG A 415 -36.73 38.01 -2.00
N LEU A 416 -37.50 38.10 -3.08
CA LEU A 416 -37.19 39.02 -4.17
C LEU A 416 -37.50 40.47 -3.74
N PRO A 417 -36.69 41.46 -4.15
CA PRO A 417 -35.55 41.37 -5.08
C PRO A 417 -34.20 40.99 -4.45
N GLU A 418 -34.08 40.93 -3.11
CA GLU A 418 -32.80 40.79 -2.39
C GLU A 418 -31.96 39.55 -2.77
N LYS A 419 -32.61 38.47 -3.22
CA LYS A 419 -31.97 37.20 -3.58
C LYS A 419 -32.14 36.82 -5.06
N ALA A 420 -32.27 37.81 -5.95
CA ALA A 420 -32.55 37.59 -7.37
C ALA A 420 -31.55 36.63 -8.05
N ASP A 421 -30.25 36.82 -7.84
CA ASP A 421 -29.22 36.01 -8.51
C ASP A 421 -29.27 34.53 -8.12
N ILE A 422 -29.46 34.26 -6.83
CA ILE A 422 -29.55 32.90 -6.30
C ILE A 422 -30.88 32.26 -6.75
N PHE A 423 -31.96 33.03 -6.73
CA PHE A 423 -33.27 32.59 -7.19
C PHE A 423 -33.24 32.17 -8.67
N LEU A 424 -32.72 33.01 -9.56
CA LEU A 424 -32.67 32.73 -11.00
C LEU A 424 -31.78 31.51 -11.30
N ARG A 425 -30.66 31.36 -10.59
CA ARG A 425 -29.77 30.18 -10.74
C ARG A 425 -30.47 28.89 -10.34
N GLU A 426 -31.12 28.86 -9.19
CA GLU A 426 -31.85 27.69 -8.71
C GLU A 426 -33.08 27.37 -9.56
N LEU A 427 -33.80 28.39 -10.02
CA LEU A 427 -34.92 28.25 -10.94
C LEU A 427 -34.46 27.64 -12.27
N GLY A 428 -33.35 28.15 -12.82
CA GLY A 428 -32.72 27.62 -14.03
C GLY A 428 -32.31 26.15 -13.86
N ARG A 429 -31.58 25.83 -12.77
CA ARG A 429 -31.19 24.45 -12.43
C ARG A 429 -32.41 23.52 -12.38
N LEU A 430 -33.45 23.92 -11.64
CA LEU A 430 -34.65 23.13 -11.42
C LEU A 430 -35.43 22.92 -12.73
N ALA A 431 -35.58 23.96 -13.55
CA ALA A 431 -36.27 23.88 -14.84
C ALA A 431 -35.50 23.02 -15.86
N SER A 432 -34.18 23.21 -15.97
CA SER A 432 -33.31 22.42 -16.86
C SER A 432 -33.30 20.95 -16.48
N MET A 433 -33.26 20.62 -15.19
CA MET A 433 -33.31 19.25 -14.73
C MET A 433 -34.68 18.60 -15.00
N MET A 434 -35.80 19.28 -14.73
CA MET A 434 -37.11 18.74 -15.06
C MET A 434 -37.28 18.48 -16.56
N GLN A 435 -36.69 19.33 -17.41
CA GLN A 435 -36.66 19.11 -18.85
C GLN A 435 -35.81 17.90 -19.22
N ALA A 436 -34.61 17.77 -18.63
CA ALA A 436 -33.72 16.63 -18.89
C ALA A 436 -34.32 15.28 -18.46
N LEU A 437 -35.09 15.26 -17.36
CA LEU A 437 -35.80 14.08 -16.88
C LEU A 437 -37.15 13.83 -17.57
N GLY A 438 -37.58 14.69 -18.49
CA GLY A 438 -38.88 14.57 -19.17
C GLY A 438 -40.10 14.84 -18.28
N LEU A 439 -39.93 15.53 -17.15
CA LEU A 439 -40.98 15.81 -16.15
C LEU A 439 -41.80 17.06 -16.51
N ILE A 440 -42.37 17.10 -17.72
CA ILE A 440 -43.06 18.28 -18.28
C ILE A 440 -44.23 18.74 -17.38
N ARG A 441 -45.04 17.82 -16.86
CA ARG A 441 -46.20 18.13 -15.99
C ARG A 441 -45.79 18.83 -14.69
N LEU A 442 -44.63 18.47 -14.17
CA LEU A 442 -44.08 19.05 -12.94
C LEU A 442 -43.55 20.46 -13.20
N LEU A 443 -42.96 20.69 -14.38
CA LEU A 443 -42.56 22.02 -14.84
C LEU A 443 -43.78 22.94 -15.01
N ASP A 444 -44.90 22.43 -15.56
CA ASP A 444 -46.16 23.19 -15.65
C ASP A 444 -46.73 23.57 -14.30
N THR A 445 -46.64 22.66 -13.33
CA THR A 445 -47.06 22.93 -11.95
C THR A 445 -46.17 23.99 -11.30
N LEU A 446 -44.85 23.93 -11.54
CA LEU A 446 -43.92 24.96 -11.08
C LEU A 446 -44.24 26.33 -11.69
N ARG A 447 -44.60 26.39 -12.98
CA ARG A 447 -45.00 27.64 -13.66
C ARG A 447 -46.20 28.27 -12.97
N LEU A 448 -47.26 27.49 -12.74
CA LEU A 448 -48.48 27.98 -12.09
C LEU A 448 -48.21 28.46 -10.66
N LEU A 449 -47.50 27.64 -9.86
CA LEU A 449 -47.15 27.99 -8.49
C LEU A 449 -46.28 29.24 -8.42
N LEU A 450 -45.25 29.37 -9.26
CA LEU A 450 -44.40 30.56 -9.22
C LEU A 450 -45.15 31.84 -9.59
N MET A 451 -46.07 31.80 -10.56
CA MET A 451 -46.84 32.99 -10.91
C MET A 451 -47.76 33.47 -9.77
N GLU A 452 -48.20 32.57 -8.89
CA GLU A 452 -48.96 32.91 -7.67
C GLU A 452 -48.06 33.46 -6.55
N TYR A 453 -46.82 32.96 -6.43
CA TYR A 453 -45.91 33.29 -5.32
C TYR A 453 -45.00 34.50 -5.57
N LEU A 454 -44.93 35.01 -6.80
CA LEU A 454 -44.14 36.20 -7.11
C LEU A 454 -44.82 37.48 -6.58
N PRO A 455 -44.05 38.44 -6.03
CA PRO A 455 -44.61 39.72 -5.61
C PRO A 455 -45.30 40.44 -6.79
N PRO A 456 -46.49 41.03 -6.61
CA PRO A 456 -47.16 41.79 -7.67
C PRO A 456 -46.42 43.08 -8.05
N THR A 457 -45.50 43.53 -7.19
CA THR A 457 -44.62 44.71 -7.37
C THR A 457 -43.25 44.37 -7.95
N LEU A 458 -43.08 43.15 -8.48
CA LEU A 458 -41.80 42.71 -9.03
C LEU A 458 -41.40 43.54 -10.25
N ASP A 459 -40.11 43.89 -10.30
CA ASP A 459 -39.50 44.58 -11.44
C ASP A 459 -39.78 43.84 -12.77
N PRO A 460 -40.25 44.55 -13.83
CA PRO A 460 -40.57 43.94 -15.11
C PRO A 460 -39.41 43.20 -15.78
N GLU A 461 -38.17 43.65 -15.60
CA GLU A 461 -36.99 43.01 -16.18
C GLU A 461 -36.70 41.65 -15.51
N LEU A 462 -36.82 41.59 -14.18
CA LEU A 462 -36.70 40.35 -13.43
C LEU A 462 -37.83 39.37 -13.77
N LEU A 463 -39.06 39.86 -13.93
CA LEU A 463 -40.21 39.05 -14.37
C LEU A 463 -39.97 38.44 -15.77
N LEU A 464 -39.39 39.21 -16.69
CA LEU A 464 -39.03 38.74 -18.03
C LEU A 464 -37.98 37.61 -17.96
N LYS A 465 -36.97 37.74 -17.10
CA LYS A 465 -35.95 36.69 -16.87
C LYS A 465 -36.58 35.39 -16.35
N VAL A 466 -37.52 35.49 -15.40
CA VAL A 466 -38.27 34.33 -14.88
C VAL A 466 -39.10 33.66 -15.96
N ARG A 467 -39.87 34.44 -16.74
CA ARG A 467 -40.67 33.91 -17.86
C ARG A 467 -39.81 33.23 -18.91
N ARG A 468 -38.64 33.78 -19.21
CA ARG A 468 -37.68 33.20 -20.16
C ARG A 468 -37.14 31.85 -19.67
N ILE A 469 -36.74 31.74 -18.41
CA ILE A 469 -36.25 30.48 -17.82
C ILE A 469 -37.36 29.43 -17.86
N LEU A 470 -38.58 29.81 -17.48
CA LEU A 470 -39.73 28.93 -17.48
C LEU A 470 -40.31 28.68 -18.90
N ARG A 471 -39.79 29.33 -19.95
CA ARG A 471 -40.34 29.31 -21.32
C ARG A 471 -41.85 29.57 -21.36
N ILE A 472 -42.31 30.55 -20.59
CA ILE A 472 -43.69 31.04 -20.66
C ILE A 472 -43.75 31.99 -21.85
N GLU A 473 -44.53 31.65 -22.87
CA GLU A 473 -44.74 32.53 -24.02
C GLU A 473 -45.33 33.86 -23.54
N THR A 474 -44.64 34.97 -23.82
CA THR A 474 -45.24 36.30 -23.69
C THR A 474 -46.25 36.44 -24.82
N PRO A 475 -47.52 36.79 -24.57
CA PRO A 475 -48.42 37.12 -25.65
C PRO A 475 -47.79 38.27 -26.43
N THR A 476 -47.45 38.01 -27.69
CA THR A 476 -47.06 39.05 -28.63
C THR A 476 -48.25 40.01 -28.71
N CYS A 477 -48.09 41.23 -28.22
CA CYS A 477 -49.00 42.31 -28.55
C CYS A 477 -48.99 42.46 -30.07
N THR A 478 -49.95 41.84 -30.74
CA THR A 478 -50.36 42.24 -32.09
C THR A 478 -51.00 43.61 -31.94
N ALA A 479 -50.26 44.64 -32.34
CA ALA A 479 -50.77 45.98 -32.55
C ALA A 479 -51.69 46.02 -33.77
#